data_AF-A0A0F9HMT9-F1
#
_entry.id   AF-A0A0F9HMT9-F1
#
_cell.length_a   1.000
_cell.length_b   1.000
_cell.length_c   1.000
_cell.angle_alpha   90.00
_cell.angle_beta   90.00
_cell.angle_gamma   90.00
#
_symmetry.space_group_name_H-M   'P 1'
#
loop_
_entity.id
_entity.type
_entity.pdbx_description
1 polymer ?
#
loop_
_entity_poly.entity_id
_entity_poly.type
_entity_poly.pdbx_seq_one_letter_code
_entity_poly.pdbx_strand_id
1 'polypeptide(L)'
;MEPTSALVFEDLLTEMAELVGVADYNSSSGEAIHPNDKGDINKLKRVANNGIRRFISEGPPLGWNWAKRIMSVSLKISSSGTATGGSATTLEDTALDGDYADDYYNGLILEIDGGTGIGETALITDYAGTTAVFTFAALSGGSTPDTTTTYRIGHRYALDQTFGGQPDGDITYLRGSGVGPINWINESALREWRENFTAGGNPHQAAIRPYGVRRFELIVYPDPGAAEVIQFPYTYYFDKLDILTGAATAAATSTPWTLTDTGRKEPLNYFKTDWIIEITGGTGIGSYGVVTGYVKTTGVFTVAGWLDIDGVSVGTPPVATDTYRLLPVSNLQPAGFAFDNVIRLVCMAAAEAELDDVQTLWEGKYLQALGNAYKIDARLAPRTVGNFGQGGMPYSALVRRRYYDYGRNNYLDTNTPGYQSGT
;
A
#
# COMPACT_ATOMS: atom_id res chain seq x y z
N MET A 1 7.70 7.41 4.61
CA MET A 1 7.64 6.30 3.65
C MET A 1 8.91 6.40 2.81
N GLU A 2 9.79 5.40 2.81
CA GLU A 2 10.94 5.45 1.90
C GLU A 2 10.41 5.51 0.45
N PRO A 3 10.89 6.41 -0.41
CA PRO A 3 10.41 6.47 -1.79
C PRO A 3 10.83 5.18 -2.50
N THR A 4 9.87 4.26 -2.65
CA THR A 4 10.11 2.97 -3.28
C THR A 4 10.14 3.05 -4.80
N SER A 5 9.89 4.21 -5.42
CA SER A 5 9.98 4.38 -6.86
C SER A 5 10.15 5.86 -7.22
N ALA A 6 10.88 6.13 -8.31
CA ALA A 6 10.95 7.45 -8.94
C ALA A 6 9.89 7.62 -10.04
N LEU A 7 9.34 6.53 -10.58
CA LEU A 7 8.26 6.53 -11.55
C LEU A 7 6.91 6.46 -10.82
N VAL A 8 6.13 7.53 -10.89
CA VAL A 8 4.76 7.51 -10.38
C VAL A 8 3.90 6.67 -11.34
N PHE A 9 2.87 6.00 -10.82
CA PHE A 9 1.98 5.18 -11.66
C PHE A 9 1.34 5.99 -12.80
N GLU A 10 1.15 7.29 -12.61
CA GLU A 10 0.71 8.19 -13.65
C GLU A 10 1.69 8.27 -14.82
N ASP A 11 2.97 8.54 -14.56
CA ASP A 11 3.99 8.67 -15.62
C ASP A 11 4.00 7.40 -16.49
N LEU A 12 3.89 6.24 -15.83
CA LEU A 12 3.78 4.95 -16.49
C LEU A 12 2.55 4.88 -17.41
N LEU A 13 1.38 5.32 -16.94
CA LEU A 13 0.15 5.31 -17.74
C LEU A 13 0.21 6.32 -18.88
N THR A 14 0.79 7.50 -18.68
CA THR A 14 0.96 8.52 -19.71
C THR A 14 1.83 7.98 -20.85
N GLU A 15 2.99 7.41 -20.53
CA GLU A 15 3.86 6.84 -21.57
C GLU A 15 3.18 5.64 -22.28
N MET A 16 2.46 4.80 -21.55
CA MET A 16 1.68 3.71 -22.18
C MET A 16 0.59 4.27 -23.10
N ALA A 17 -0.08 5.36 -22.71
CA ALA A 17 -1.09 6.00 -23.54
C ALA A 17 -0.48 6.58 -24.84
N GLU A 18 0.72 7.14 -24.78
CA GLU A 18 1.46 7.61 -25.96
C GLU A 18 1.77 6.46 -26.92
N LEU A 19 2.26 5.33 -26.39
CA LEU A 19 2.57 4.15 -27.20
C LEU A 19 1.32 3.63 -27.94
N VAL A 20 0.17 3.69 -27.28
CA VAL A 20 -1.09 3.16 -27.78
C VAL A 20 -1.85 4.16 -28.67
N GLY A 21 -1.42 5.42 -28.69
CA GLY A 21 -2.10 6.48 -29.43
C GLY A 21 -3.43 6.91 -28.81
N VAL A 22 -3.60 6.73 -27.50
CA VAL A 22 -4.78 7.18 -26.74
C VAL A 22 -4.44 8.29 -25.74
N ALA A 23 -3.21 8.79 -25.74
CA ALA A 23 -2.80 9.92 -24.91
C ALA A 23 -3.63 11.17 -25.25
N ASP A 24 -4.06 11.86 -24.20
CA ASP A 24 -4.54 13.22 -24.31
C ASP A 24 -3.33 14.17 -24.37
N TYR A 25 -3.51 15.35 -24.94
CA TYR A 25 -2.44 16.35 -25.02
C TYR A 25 -2.90 17.65 -24.38
N ASN A 26 -2.06 18.21 -23.51
CA ASN A 26 -2.32 19.53 -22.96
C ASN A 26 -2.26 20.57 -24.10
N SER A 27 -3.35 21.28 -24.33
CA SER A 27 -3.47 22.27 -25.41
C SER A 27 -2.45 23.42 -25.31
N SER A 28 -1.91 23.67 -24.12
CA SER A 28 -0.99 24.78 -23.85
C SER A 28 0.49 24.37 -23.92
N SER A 29 0.87 23.20 -23.38
CA SER A 29 2.26 22.74 -23.41
C SER A 29 2.58 21.77 -24.56
N GLY A 30 1.56 21.12 -25.13
CA GLY A 30 1.74 20.04 -26.11
C GLY A 30 2.29 18.75 -25.50
N GLU A 31 2.44 18.69 -24.18
CA GLU A 31 2.89 17.50 -23.46
C GLU A 31 1.75 16.49 -23.38
N ALA A 32 2.09 15.21 -23.50
CA ALA A 32 1.14 14.14 -23.27
C ALA A 32 0.73 14.12 -21.80
N ILE A 33 -0.57 13.92 -21.61
CA ILE A 33 -1.17 13.71 -20.31
C ILE A 33 -1.90 12.37 -20.36
N HIS A 34 -2.01 11.71 -19.21
CA HIS A 34 -2.79 10.47 -19.13
C HIS A 34 -4.23 10.73 -19.61
N PRO A 35 -4.88 9.76 -20.25
CA PRO A 35 -6.22 9.96 -20.81
C PRO A 35 -7.20 10.33 -19.70
N ASN A 36 -8.15 11.22 -19.99
CA ASN A 36 -9.22 11.56 -19.03
C ASN A 36 -10.44 10.64 -19.16
N ASP A 37 -10.57 9.91 -20.29
CA ASP A 37 -11.67 8.98 -20.50
C ASP A 37 -11.59 7.77 -19.55
N LYS A 38 -12.71 7.46 -18.90
CA LYS A 38 -12.78 6.36 -17.92
C LYS A 38 -12.54 5.00 -18.57
N GLY A 39 -12.94 4.81 -19.83
CA GLY A 39 -12.73 3.58 -20.58
C GLY A 39 -11.26 3.34 -20.85
N ASP A 40 -10.57 4.34 -21.39
CA ASP A 40 -9.15 4.25 -21.75
C ASP A 40 -8.27 4.08 -20.51
N ILE A 41 -8.51 4.84 -19.44
CA ILE A 41 -7.82 4.64 -18.15
C ILE A 41 -8.00 3.21 -17.64
N ASN A 42 -9.24 2.69 -17.64
CA ASN A 42 -9.49 1.34 -17.13
C ASN A 42 -8.79 0.26 -17.96
N LYS A 43 -8.66 0.49 -19.28
CA LYS A 43 -7.89 -0.37 -20.17
C LYS A 43 -6.40 -0.31 -19.82
N LEU A 44 -5.81 0.88 -19.75
CA LEU A 44 -4.38 1.07 -19.43
C LEU A 44 -4.02 0.53 -18.05
N LYS A 45 -4.88 0.74 -17.04
CA LYS A 45 -4.70 0.13 -15.71
C LYS A 45 -4.65 -1.38 -15.76
N ARG A 46 -5.57 -2.01 -16.51
CA ARG A 46 -5.62 -3.47 -16.62
C ARG A 46 -4.32 -3.97 -17.23
N VAL A 47 -3.89 -3.34 -18.32
CA VAL A 47 -2.63 -3.65 -19.00
C VAL A 47 -1.44 -3.48 -18.06
N ALA A 48 -1.32 -2.35 -17.36
CA ALA A 48 -0.21 -2.07 -16.47
C ALA A 48 -0.15 -3.06 -15.31
N ASN A 49 -1.29 -3.34 -14.68
CA ASN A 49 -1.38 -4.35 -13.62
C ASN A 49 -1.04 -5.76 -14.13
N ASN A 50 -1.45 -6.12 -15.35
CA ASN A 50 -1.07 -7.39 -15.97
C ASN A 50 0.45 -7.46 -16.24
N GLY A 51 1.05 -6.37 -16.73
CA GLY A 51 2.49 -6.25 -16.91
C GLY A 51 3.27 -6.41 -15.60
N ILE A 52 2.86 -5.73 -14.54
CA ILE A 52 3.49 -5.86 -13.21
C ILE A 52 3.34 -7.28 -12.67
N ARG A 53 2.14 -7.88 -12.77
CA ARG A 53 1.91 -9.28 -12.36
C ARG A 53 2.78 -10.25 -13.14
N ARG A 54 2.94 -10.01 -14.44
CA ARG A 54 3.83 -10.79 -15.30
C ARG A 54 5.28 -10.71 -14.80
N PHE A 55 5.80 -9.51 -14.57
CA PHE A 55 7.15 -9.32 -14.02
C PHE A 55 7.35 -10.03 -12.67
N ILE A 56 6.35 -9.97 -11.78
CA ILE A 56 6.40 -10.67 -10.49
C ILE A 56 6.43 -12.19 -10.70
N SER A 57 5.59 -12.71 -11.61
CA SER A 57 5.48 -14.15 -11.90
C SER A 57 6.71 -14.73 -12.60
N GLU A 58 7.39 -13.91 -13.42
CA GLU A 58 8.64 -14.26 -14.09
C GLU A 58 9.85 -14.02 -13.16
N GLY A 59 9.66 -14.11 -11.85
CA GLY A 59 10.75 -14.02 -10.90
C GLY A 59 11.74 -15.19 -10.98
N PRO A 60 12.93 -15.06 -10.34
CA PRO A 60 13.85 -16.17 -10.16
C PRO A 60 13.19 -17.38 -9.48
N PRO A 61 13.75 -18.60 -9.59
CA PRO A 61 13.15 -19.82 -9.01
C PRO A 61 12.85 -19.77 -7.50
N LEU A 62 13.54 -18.92 -6.74
CA LEU A 62 13.35 -18.72 -5.30
C LEU A 62 12.56 -17.45 -4.97
N GLY A 63 11.85 -16.90 -5.96
CA GLY A 63 11.19 -15.61 -5.90
C GLY A 63 12.15 -14.42 -5.95
N TRP A 64 11.58 -13.24 -6.03
CA TRP A 64 12.29 -11.98 -5.92
C TRP A 64 12.77 -11.72 -4.49
N ASN A 65 14.03 -11.33 -4.28
CA ASN A 65 14.53 -10.99 -2.95
C ASN A 65 13.97 -9.65 -2.47
N TRP A 66 13.72 -8.68 -3.37
CA TRP A 66 13.05 -7.42 -2.99
C TRP A 66 11.62 -7.65 -2.46
N ALA A 67 10.97 -8.75 -2.86
CA ALA A 67 9.64 -9.10 -2.37
C ALA A 67 9.68 -9.69 -0.95
N LYS A 68 10.84 -10.18 -0.50
CA LYS A 68 11.00 -10.69 0.86
C LYS A 68 11.14 -9.51 1.81
N ARG A 69 10.11 -9.30 2.64
CA ARG A 69 10.04 -8.20 3.59
C ARG A 69 9.92 -8.73 5.01
N ILE A 70 10.20 -7.86 5.97
CA ILE A 70 9.96 -8.15 7.39
C ILE A 70 8.70 -7.39 7.79
N MET A 71 7.69 -8.13 8.22
CA MET A 71 6.52 -7.54 8.87
C MET A 71 6.95 -7.12 10.28
N SER A 72 6.53 -5.94 10.72
CA SER A 72 6.74 -5.47 12.09
C SER A 72 5.40 -5.12 12.67
N VAL A 73 4.98 -5.80 13.73
CA VAL A 73 3.72 -5.55 14.42
C VAL A 73 4.02 -5.10 15.85
N SER A 74 3.49 -3.94 16.22
CA SER A 74 3.57 -3.43 17.59
C SER A 74 2.42 -4.00 18.41
N LEU A 75 2.75 -4.95 19.29
CA LEU A 75 1.83 -5.46 20.29
C LEU A 75 1.51 -4.36 21.29
N LYS A 76 0.22 -4.26 21.65
CA LYS A 76 -0.31 -3.31 22.63
C LYS A 76 -0.89 -4.07 23.80
N ILE A 77 -0.88 -3.45 24.98
CA ILE A 77 -1.48 -4.05 26.17
C ILE A 77 -2.95 -4.32 25.89
N SER A 78 -3.41 -5.54 26.20
CA SER A 78 -4.82 -5.88 26.02
C SER A 78 -5.71 -5.06 26.94
N SER A 79 -6.83 -4.60 26.41
CA SER A 79 -7.84 -3.88 27.18
C SER A 79 -9.21 -4.51 26.93
N SER A 80 -9.99 -4.64 27.98
CA SER A 80 -11.39 -5.06 27.92
C SER A 80 -12.23 -4.21 28.85
N GLY A 81 -13.51 -4.11 28.54
CA GLY A 81 -14.40 -3.18 29.23
C GLY A 81 -15.86 -3.40 28.91
N THR A 82 -16.71 -2.61 29.56
CA THR A 82 -18.14 -2.50 29.23
C THR A 82 -18.35 -1.10 28.69
N ALA A 83 -18.88 -1.02 27.47
CA ALA A 83 -19.18 0.26 26.85
C ALA A 83 -20.12 1.08 27.75
N THR A 84 -19.87 2.36 27.81
CA THR A 84 -20.68 3.40 28.46
C THR A 84 -21.58 4.14 27.47
N GLY A 85 -21.34 3.94 26.17
CA GLY A 85 -22.09 4.49 25.07
C GLY A 85 -21.53 4.07 23.73
N GLY A 86 -22.14 4.56 22.66
CA GLY A 86 -21.68 4.26 21.30
C GLY A 86 -22.64 4.74 20.23
N SER A 87 -22.18 4.62 18.99
CA SER A 87 -22.96 4.87 17.78
C SER A 87 -22.63 3.80 16.74
N ALA A 88 -23.26 3.82 15.57
CA ALA A 88 -22.92 2.90 14.49
C ALA A 88 -21.44 2.94 14.07
N THR A 89 -20.71 4.01 14.44
CA THR A 89 -19.30 4.23 14.11
C THR A 89 -18.41 4.46 15.33
N THR A 90 -18.93 4.33 16.55
CA THR A 90 -18.16 4.58 17.77
C THR A 90 -18.53 3.64 18.92
N LEU A 91 -17.57 3.39 19.81
CA LEU A 91 -17.78 2.79 21.13
C LEU A 91 -17.09 3.69 22.17
N GLU A 92 -17.77 3.99 23.27
CA GLU A 92 -17.24 4.83 24.34
C GLU A 92 -17.09 4.00 25.61
N ASP A 93 -15.92 4.02 26.25
CA ASP A 93 -15.72 3.46 27.58
C ASP A 93 -15.01 4.48 28.48
N THR A 94 -15.79 5.31 29.18
CA THR A 94 -15.25 6.35 30.06
C THR A 94 -14.34 5.81 31.18
N ALA A 95 -14.31 4.50 31.44
CA ALA A 95 -13.39 3.92 32.41
C ALA A 95 -11.93 3.96 31.93
N LEU A 96 -11.68 4.12 30.63
CA LEU A 96 -10.34 4.26 30.04
C LEU A 96 -9.92 5.72 29.79
N ASP A 97 -10.71 6.69 30.24
CA ASP A 97 -10.43 8.11 30.03
C ASP A 97 -9.10 8.51 30.71
N GLY A 98 -8.17 9.00 29.89
CA GLY A 98 -6.84 9.43 30.32
C GLY A 98 -5.81 8.32 30.54
N ASP A 99 -6.19 7.05 30.43
CA ASP A 99 -5.29 5.91 30.64
C ASP A 99 -4.32 5.71 29.46
N TYR A 100 -4.77 6.05 28.25
CA TYR A 100 -4.02 5.88 27.01
C TYR A 100 -4.03 7.16 26.20
N ALA A 101 -2.92 7.44 25.51
CA ALA A 101 -2.80 8.59 24.64
C ALA A 101 -3.70 8.45 23.39
N ASP A 102 -3.94 9.57 22.71
CA ASP A 102 -4.57 9.59 21.39
C ASP A 102 -3.84 8.64 20.43
N ASP A 103 -4.60 8.02 19.52
CA ASP A 103 -4.14 7.04 18.52
C ASP A 103 -3.58 5.71 19.06
N TYR A 104 -3.60 5.47 20.38
CA TYR A 104 -2.97 4.29 20.98
C TYR A 104 -3.45 2.95 20.40
N TYR A 105 -4.76 2.83 20.11
CA TYR A 105 -5.40 1.61 19.61
C TYR A 105 -5.57 1.59 18.08
N ASN A 106 -5.03 2.55 17.34
CA ASN A 106 -5.20 2.62 15.89
C ASN A 106 -4.63 1.38 15.20
N GLY A 107 -5.40 0.81 14.27
CA GLY A 107 -5.02 -0.41 13.53
C GLY A 107 -5.29 -1.72 14.27
N LEU A 108 -5.74 -1.69 15.52
CA LEU A 108 -6.16 -2.88 16.25
C LEU A 108 -7.61 -3.25 15.91
N ILE A 109 -7.94 -4.51 16.14
CA ILE A 109 -9.29 -5.03 15.94
C ILE A 109 -9.99 -5.12 17.30
N LEU A 110 -11.08 -4.37 17.42
CA LEU A 110 -12.04 -4.45 18.50
C LEU A 110 -12.96 -5.63 18.25
N GLU A 111 -13.22 -6.43 19.30
CA GLU A 111 -14.15 -7.54 19.28
C GLU A 111 -15.16 -7.41 20.41
N ILE A 112 -16.43 -7.58 20.07
CA ILE A 112 -17.52 -7.60 21.05
C ILE A 112 -17.66 -9.01 21.61
N ASP A 113 -17.50 -9.16 22.92
CA ASP A 113 -17.55 -10.44 23.62
C ASP A 113 -18.82 -10.62 24.49
N GLY A 114 -19.67 -9.59 24.57
CA GLY A 114 -20.96 -9.64 25.27
C GLY A 114 -21.89 -8.49 24.90
N GLY A 115 -23.18 -8.64 25.23
CA GLY A 115 -24.21 -7.61 24.97
C GLY A 115 -24.59 -7.44 23.50
N THR A 116 -25.01 -6.22 23.13
CA THR A 116 -25.41 -5.89 21.76
C THR A 116 -24.22 -5.96 20.80
N GLY A 117 -24.37 -6.74 19.72
CA GLY A 117 -23.34 -6.96 18.71
C GLY A 117 -22.34 -8.06 19.05
N ILE A 118 -22.64 -8.97 19.99
CA ILE A 118 -21.75 -10.08 20.36
C ILE A 118 -21.21 -10.87 19.15
N GLY A 119 -19.89 -11.08 19.14
CA GLY A 119 -19.17 -11.73 18.04
C GLY A 119 -18.85 -10.82 16.86
N GLU A 120 -19.36 -9.59 16.84
CA GLU A 120 -18.98 -8.60 15.84
C GLU A 120 -17.61 -7.99 16.14
N THR A 121 -16.97 -7.49 15.08
CA THR A 121 -15.63 -6.91 15.15
C THR A 121 -15.54 -5.63 14.35
N ALA A 122 -14.61 -4.76 14.71
CA ALA A 122 -14.32 -3.54 13.96
C ALA A 122 -12.82 -3.19 14.01
N LEU A 123 -12.31 -2.67 12.89
CA LEU A 123 -10.97 -2.07 12.84
C LEU A 123 -11.04 -0.65 13.41
N ILE A 124 -10.27 -0.39 14.45
CA ILE A 124 -10.17 0.94 15.06
C ILE A 124 -9.36 1.84 14.13
N THR A 125 -9.99 2.93 13.67
CA THR A 125 -9.35 3.94 12.81
C THR A 125 -8.84 5.13 13.58
N ASP A 126 -9.40 5.39 14.75
CA ASP A 126 -9.03 6.49 15.63
C ASP A 126 -9.43 6.15 17.08
N TYR A 127 -8.68 6.68 18.05
CA TYR A 127 -8.96 6.59 19.48
C TYR A 127 -8.63 7.93 20.14
N ALA A 128 -9.64 8.53 20.76
CA ALA A 128 -9.49 9.75 21.55
C ALA A 128 -9.21 9.38 23.01
N GLY A 129 -7.98 9.60 23.48
CA GLY A 129 -7.52 9.22 24.81
C GLY A 129 -8.18 10.00 25.95
N THR A 130 -8.64 11.22 25.67
CA THR A 130 -9.31 12.10 26.65
C THR A 130 -10.82 11.93 26.74
N THR A 131 -11.40 11.09 25.88
CA THR A 131 -12.84 10.74 25.95
C THR A 131 -13.07 9.24 25.92
N ALA A 132 -12.00 8.45 25.78
CA ALA A 132 -12.02 7.00 25.59
C ALA A 132 -13.01 6.54 24.52
N VAL A 133 -13.03 7.25 23.39
CA VAL A 133 -13.89 6.94 22.25
C VAL A 133 -13.08 6.20 21.19
N PHE A 134 -13.49 4.97 20.90
CA PHE A 134 -13.02 4.20 19.76
C PHE A 134 -13.85 4.59 18.53
N THR A 135 -13.19 5.00 17.45
CA THR A 135 -13.81 5.31 16.17
C THR A 135 -13.54 4.20 15.16
N PHE A 136 -14.57 3.75 14.46
CA PHE A 136 -14.48 2.72 13.42
C PHE A 136 -15.53 2.92 12.32
N ALA A 137 -15.39 2.20 11.21
CA ALA A 137 -16.30 2.36 10.07
C ALA A 137 -17.72 1.82 10.30
N ALA A 138 -17.81 0.62 10.89
CA ALA A 138 -19.01 -0.05 11.39
C ALA A 138 -18.56 -1.33 12.11
N LEU A 139 -19.38 -1.85 13.03
CA LEU A 139 -19.25 -3.24 13.45
C LEU A 139 -19.57 -4.18 12.27
N SER A 140 -18.96 -5.37 12.25
CA SER A 140 -19.06 -6.31 11.13
C SER A 140 -20.48 -6.81 10.83
N GLY A 141 -21.40 -6.79 11.81
CA GLY A 141 -22.82 -7.11 11.62
C GLY A 141 -23.72 -5.87 11.50
N GLY A 142 -23.15 -4.66 11.61
CA GLY A 142 -23.87 -3.40 11.54
C GLY A 142 -24.61 -3.02 12.82
N SER A 143 -24.38 -3.73 13.93
CA SER A 143 -24.96 -3.38 15.23
C SER A 143 -24.41 -2.04 15.74
N THR A 144 -25.14 -1.40 16.64
CA THR A 144 -24.69 -0.20 17.36
C THR A 144 -24.40 -0.60 18.82
N PRO A 145 -23.17 -0.40 19.32
CA PRO A 145 -22.85 -0.64 20.73
C PRO A 145 -23.77 0.14 21.67
N ASP A 146 -24.10 -0.45 22.81
CA ASP A 146 -24.83 0.20 23.89
C ASP A 146 -24.17 -0.06 25.25
N THR A 147 -24.79 0.39 26.33
CA THR A 147 -24.25 0.28 27.70
C THR A 147 -24.14 -1.16 28.23
N THR A 148 -24.60 -2.15 27.47
CA THR A 148 -24.49 -3.59 27.81
C THR A 148 -23.41 -4.29 27.00
N THR A 149 -22.89 -3.64 25.97
CA THR A 149 -21.84 -4.17 25.10
C THR A 149 -20.53 -4.31 25.87
N THR A 150 -20.00 -5.53 25.96
CA THR A 150 -18.64 -5.76 26.47
C THR A 150 -17.70 -6.04 25.32
N TYR A 151 -16.45 -5.62 25.46
CA TYR A 151 -15.48 -5.68 24.37
C TYR A 151 -14.08 -6.06 24.86
N ARG A 152 -13.25 -6.47 23.91
CA ARG A 152 -11.83 -6.76 24.08
C ARG A 152 -10.99 -6.27 22.90
N ILE A 153 -9.78 -5.81 23.17
CA ILE A 153 -8.80 -5.24 22.22
C ILE A 153 -7.40 -5.73 22.61
N GLY A 154 -6.46 -5.73 21.64
CA GLY A 154 -5.03 -5.99 21.88
C GLY A 154 -4.61 -7.44 21.64
N HIS A 155 -5.54 -8.29 21.22
CA HIS A 155 -5.27 -9.68 20.83
C HIS A 155 -5.25 -9.93 19.32
N ARG A 156 -5.77 -8.98 18.55
CA ARG A 156 -6.00 -9.11 17.11
C ARG A 156 -5.48 -7.87 16.39
N TYR A 157 -4.62 -8.13 15.42
CA TYR A 157 -3.86 -7.09 14.72
C TYR A 157 -4.16 -7.21 13.24
N ALA A 158 -4.71 -6.15 12.63
CA ALA A 158 -4.83 -6.12 11.19
C ALA A 158 -3.42 -6.06 10.58
N LEU A 159 -3.13 -6.99 9.68
CA LEU A 159 -1.89 -6.98 8.91
C LEU A 159 -2.03 -6.04 7.72
N ASP A 160 -0.88 -5.58 7.24
CA ASP A 160 -0.80 -4.74 6.06
C ASP A 160 -1.44 -5.45 4.83
N GLN A 161 -2.05 -4.66 3.93
CA GLN A 161 -2.71 -5.19 2.73
C GLN A 161 -1.77 -5.93 1.78
N THR A 162 -0.47 -5.69 1.90
CA THR A 162 0.57 -6.34 1.10
C THR A 162 0.91 -7.73 1.61
N PHE A 163 0.34 -8.17 2.74
CA PHE A 163 0.55 -9.50 3.26
C PHE A 163 -0.41 -10.52 2.61
N GLY A 164 0.15 -11.49 1.88
CA GLY A 164 -0.60 -12.49 1.11
C GLY A 164 -1.16 -13.69 1.90
N GLY A 165 -1.07 -13.69 3.22
CA GLY A 165 -1.65 -14.74 4.08
C GLY A 165 -0.68 -15.82 4.56
N GLN A 166 0.57 -15.82 4.07
CA GLN A 166 1.56 -16.81 4.44
C GLN A 166 2.85 -16.14 4.94
N PRO A 167 3.34 -16.46 6.16
CA PRO A 167 4.67 -16.07 6.60
C PRO A 167 5.73 -16.97 5.98
N ASP A 168 6.93 -16.42 5.75
CA ASP A 168 8.06 -17.12 5.11
C ASP A 168 9.04 -17.74 6.12
N GLY A 169 8.78 -17.60 7.42
CA GLY A 169 9.68 -18.04 8.46
C GLY A 169 9.18 -17.71 9.86
N ASP A 170 10.08 -17.82 10.83
CA ASP A 170 9.75 -17.72 12.24
C ASP A 170 9.32 -16.30 12.65
N ILE A 171 8.44 -16.23 13.63
CA ILE A 171 8.02 -15.01 14.30
C ILE A 171 8.84 -14.82 15.58
N THR A 172 9.41 -13.62 15.71
CA THR A 172 10.33 -13.30 16.80
C THR A 172 10.01 -11.95 17.39
N TYR A 173 10.30 -11.77 18.66
CA TYR A 173 10.36 -10.44 19.24
C TYR A 173 11.54 -9.66 18.67
N LEU A 174 11.43 -8.34 18.65
CA LEU A 174 12.53 -7.46 18.34
C LEU A 174 13.72 -7.78 19.26
N ARG A 175 14.93 -7.77 18.67
CA ARG A 175 16.16 -8.07 19.41
C ARG A 175 16.26 -7.18 20.65
N GLY A 176 16.45 -7.80 21.82
CA GLY A 176 16.63 -7.10 23.09
C GLY A 176 15.41 -7.09 24.01
N SER A 177 14.26 -7.66 23.60
CA SER A 177 13.08 -7.78 24.46
C SER A 177 13.29 -8.69 25.67
N GLY A 178 14.23 -9.65 25.60
CA GLY A 178 14.41 -10.67 26.64
C GLY A 178 13.31 -11.74 26.67
N VAL A 179 12.41 -11.73 25.69
CA VAL A 179 11.28 -12.65 25.58
C VAL A 179 11.62 -13.83 24.67
N GLY A 180 11.08 -15.02 24.99
CA GLY A 180 11.25 -16.23 24.19
C GLY A 180 10.60 -16.14 22.80
N PRO A 181 10.87 -17.10 21.90
CA PRO A 181 10.31 -17.11 20.55
C PRO A 181 8.79 -17.29 20.55
N ILE A 182 8.14 -16.86 19.47
CA ILE A 182 6.72 -17.10 19.21
C ILE A 182 6.63 -18.26 18.21
N ASN A 183 5.67 -19.16 18.41
CA ASN A 183 5.43 -20.28 17.51
C ASN A 183 4.19 -20.03 16.66
N TRP A 184 4.29 -20.30 15.36
CA TRP A 184 3.13 -20.40 14.48
C TRP A 184 2.33 -21.65 14.82
N ILE A 185 1.03 -21.47 15.01
CA ILE A 185 0.11 -22.57 15.29
C ILE A 185 -1.19 -22.42 14.49
N ASN A 186 -2.01 -23.48 14.50
CA ASN A 186 -3.31 -23.46 13.87
C ASN A 186 -4.26 -22.51 14.61
N GLU A 187 -5.05 -21.78 13.83
CA GLU A 187 -6.02 -20.80 14.35
C GLU A 187 -7.10 -21.44 15.25
N SER A 188 -7.50 -22.67 14.97
CA SER A 188 -8.46 -23.41 15.81
C SER A 188 -7.95 -23.65 17.23
N ALA A 189 -6.67 -23.97 17.39
CA ALA A 189 -6.05 -24.18 18.70
C ALA A 189 -6.04 -22.89 19.53
N LEU A 190 -5.76 -21.74 18.88
CA LEU A 190 -5.83 -20.43 19.55
C LEU A 190 -7.25 -20.09 20.02
N ARG A 191 -8.27 -20.40 19.21
CA ARG A 191 -9.66 -20.17 19.61
C ARG A 191 -10.04 -21.00 20.84
N GLU A 192 -9.71 -22.30 20.82
CA GLU A 192 -10.01 -23.20 21.93
C GLU A 192 -9.36 -22.74 23.25
N TRP A 193 -8.11 -22.27 23.22
CA TRP A 193 -7.47 -21.75 24.43
C TRP A 193 -8.09 -20.45 24.92
N ARG A 194 -8.46 -19.55 24.00
CA ARG A 194 -9.11 -18.28 24.34
C ARG A 194 -10.52 -18.44 24.90
N GLU A 195 -11.24 -19.48 24.51
CA GLU A 195 -12.55 -19.80 25.07
C GLU A 195 -12.45 -20.28 26.53
N ASN A 196 -11.37 -20.98 26.86
CA ASN A 196 -11.21 -21.61 28.18
C ASN A 196 -10.45 -20.73 29.19
N PHE A 197 -9.57 -19.84 28.74
CA PHE A 197 -8.74 -19.03 29.63
C PHE A 197 -8.22 -17.76 28.94
N THR A 198 -8.31 -16.63 29.66
CA THR A 198 -7.66 -15.38 29.26
C THR A 198 -6.47 -15.16 30.19
N ALA A 199 -5.26 -15.38 29.68
CA ALA A 199 -4.03 -15.06 30.39
C ALA A 199 -3.44 -13.78 29.80
N GLY A 200 -3.05 -12.84 30.66
CA GLY A 200 -2.12 -11.77 30.29
C GLY A 200 -0.68 -12.29 30.36
N GLY A 201 0.18 -11.87 29.44
CA GLY A 201 1.60 -12.21 29.48
C GLY A 201 2.30 -11.89 28.17
N ASN A 202 3.48 -12.47 27.97
CA ASN A 202 4.18 -12.37 26.70
C ASN A 202 3.62 -13.43 25.75
N PRO A 203 3.07 -13.04 24.58
CA PRO A 203 2.66 -14.00 23.58
C PRO A 203 3.78 -14.99 23.23
N HIS A 204 3.44 -16.27 23.12
CA HIS A 204 4.38 -17.30 22.65
C HIS A 204 3.79 -18.14 21.53
N GLN A 205 2.56 -17.84 21.14
CA GLN A 205 1.84 -18.49 20.06
C GLN A 205 1.17 -17.44 19.19
N ALA A 206 1.14 -17.69 17.89
CA ALA A 206 0.46 -16.83 16.94
C ALA A 206 -0.15 -17.64 15.80
N ALA A 207 -1.23 -17.13 15.23
CA ALA A 207 -1.82 -17.64 14.00
C ALA A 207 -2.25 -16.48 13.12
N ILE A 208 -2.32 -16.76 11.82
CA ILE A 208 -2.79 -15.82 10.81
C ILE A 208 -4.11 -16.35 10.27
N ARG A 209 -5.06 -15.44 10.03
CA ARG A 209 -6.30 -15.79 9.34
C ARG A 209 -6.81 -14.64 8.47
N PRO A 210 -7.70 -14.92 7.51
CA PRO A 210 -8.37 -13.87 6.74
C PRO A 210 -9.19 -12.95 7.65
N TYR A 211 -9.16 -11.66 7.34
CA TYR A 211 -9.96 -10.59 7.95
C TYR A 211 -10.62 -9.75 6.83
N GLY A 212 -11.95 -9.79 6.76
CA GLY A 212 -12.69 -9.10 5.70
C GLY A 212 -12.39 -9.67 4.29
N VAL A 213 -12.42 -8.81 3.27
CA VAL A 213 -12.42 -9.26 1.86
C VAL A 213 -11.01 -9.51 1.31
N ARG A 214 -9.95 -8.90 1.87
CA ARG A 214 -8.56 -9.00 1.38
C ARG A 214 -7.47 -8.64 2.41
N ARG A 215 -7.81 -8.61 3.70
CA ARG A 215 -6.80 -8.41 4.75
C ARG A 215 -6.63 -9.71 5.50
N PHE A 216 -5.52 -9.79 6.21
CA PHE A 216 -5.29 -10.83 7.18
C PHE A 216 -5.17 -10.19 8.54
N GLU A 217 -5.43 -10.96 9.56
CA GLU A 217 -5.13 -10.58 10.93
C GLU A 217 -4.17 -11.57 11.55
N LEU A 218 -3.34 -11.04 12.44
CA LEU A 218 -2.53 -11.80 13.35
C LEU A 218 -3.27 -11.91 14.68
N ILE A 219 -3.43 -13.14 15.14
CA ILE A 219 -3.92 -13.46 16.48
C ILE A 219 -2.74 -13.97 17.28
N VAL A 220 -2.57 -13.45 18.49
CA VAL A 220 -1.49 -13.86 19.39
C VAL A 220 -2.07 -14.52 20.64
N TYR A 221 -1.30 -15.31 21.39
CA TYR A 221 -1.69 -15.82 22.71
C TYR A 221 -0.44 -16.09 23.56
N PRO A 222 -0.47 -15.86 24.88
CA PRO A 222 -1.49 -15.14 25.67
C PRO A 222 -1.74 -13.71 25.21
N ASP A 223 -2.72 -13.03 25.79
CA ASP A 223 -2.95 -11.61 25.51
C ASP A 223 -1.74 -10.79 25.97
N PRO A 224 -1.26 -9.80 25.17
CA PRO A 224 -0.06 -9.06 25.52
C PRO A 224 -0.23 -8.26 26.82
N GLY A 225 0.58 -8.60 27.82
CA GLY A 225 0.66 -7.87 29.08
C GLY A 225 1.61 -6.66 29.04
N ALA A 226 2.37 -6.50 27.96
CA ALA A 226 3.29 -5.40 27.74
C ALA A 226 3.29 -4.98 26.27
N ALA A 227 3.65 -3.72 26.01
CA ALA A 227 3.85 -3.23 24.66
C ALA A 227 5.19 -3.76 24.13
N GLU A 228 5.14 -4.55 23.06
CA GLU A 228 6.30 -5.24 22.48
C GLU A 228 6.25 -5.12 20.96
N VAL A 229 7.37 -5.37 20.28
CA VAL A 229 7.40 -5.43 18.82
C VAL A 229 7.79 -6.83 18.39
N ILE A 230 7.00 -7.40 17.50
CA ILE A 230 7.25 -8.69 16.88
C ILE A 230 7.52 -8.52 15.40
N GLN A 231 8.34 -9.41 14.86
CA GLN A 231 8.77 -9.40 13.48
C GLN A 231 8.76 -10.80 12.89
N PHE A 232 8.33 -10.89 11.63
CA PHE A 232 8.39 -12.14 10.86
C PHE A 232 8.60 -11.85 9.37
N PRO A 233 9.34 -12.69 8.66
CA PRO A 233 9.51 -12.54 7.23
C PRO A 233 8.22 -12.93 6.47
N TYR A 234 7.94 -12.24 5.37
CA TYR A 234 6.85 -12.57 4.46
C TYR A 234 7.21 -12.18 3.02
N THR A 235 6.53 -12.82 2.07
CA THR A 235 6.59 -12.44 0.66
C THR A 235 5.52 -11.39 0.39
N TYR A 236 5.96 -10.22 -0.05
CA TYR A 236 5.11 -9.12 -0.49
C TYR A 236 4.16 -9.58 -1.59
N TYR A 237 2.87 -9.29 -1.41
CA TYR A 237 1.83 -9.52 -2.39
C TYR A 237 1.41 -8.21 -3.04
N PHE A 238 1.50 -8.14 -4.37
CA PHE A 238 1.00 -7.04 -5.16
C PHE A 238 -0.49 -7.24 -5.48
N ASP A 239 -1.36 -6.38 -4.98
CA ASP A 239 -2.80 -6.40 -5.34
C ASP A 239 -3.02 -5.75 -6.72
N LYS A 240 -2.91 -4.42 -6.76
CA LYS A 240 -3.04 -3.59 -7.95
C LYS A 240 -2.54 -2.18 -7.69
N LEU A 241 -2.21 -1.48 -8.77
CA LEU A 241 -2.19 -0.03 -8.84
C LEU A 241 -3.53 0.48 -9.35
N ASP A 242 -4.03 1.58 -8.77
CA ASP A 242 -5.34 2.16 -9.10
C ASP A 242 -5.26 3.69 -9.19
N ILE A 243 -6.05 4.29 -10.07
CA ILE A 243 -6.11 5.74 -10.28
C ILE A 243 -7.47 6.12 -10.84
N LEU A 244 -8.29 6.93 -10.17
CA LEU A 244 -9.62 7.24 -10.67
C LEU A 244 -9.75 8.72 -10.98
N THR A 245 -10.11 9.08 -12.20
CA THR A 245 -10.35 10.47 -12.59
C THR A 245 -11.82 10.85 -12.46
N GLY A 246 -12.08 12.15 -12.35
CA GLY A 246 -13.42 12.71 -12.31
C GLY A 246 -13.43 14.20 -12.55
N ALA A 247 -14.62 14.77 -12.61
CA ALA A 247 -14.85 16.20 -12.68
C ALA A 247 -15.72 16.61 -11.50
N ALA A 248 -15.29 17.64 -10.77
CA ALA A 248 -16.03 18.18 -9.65
C ALA A 248 -17.33 18.81 -10.15
N THR A 249 -18.45 18.41 -9.54
CA THR A 249 -19.76 19.02 -9.74
C THR A 249 -20.03 20.15 -8.75
N ALA A 250 -19.39 20.11 -7.58
CA ALA A 250 -19.36 21.17 -6.58
C ALA A 250 -18.17 20.98 -5.63
N ALA A 251 -17.80 22.01 -4.88
CA ALA A 251 -16.77 21.92 -3.83
C ALA A 251 -17.01 22.99 -2.76
N ALA A 252 -16.60 22.70 -1.52
CA ALA A 252 -16.66 23.66 -0.41
C ALA A 252 -15.33 24.41 -0.27
N THR A 253 -15.43 25.73 -0.09
CA THR A 253 -14.28 26.64 0.07
C THR A 253 -13.92 26.89 1.54
N SER A 254 -14.51 26.15 2.47
CA SER A 254 -14.23 26.22 3.91
C SER A 254 -14.52 24.90 4.61
N THR A 255 -13.98 24.71 5.81
CA THR A 255 -14.19 23.52 6.64
C THR A 255 -15.68 23.24 6.91
N PRO A 256 -16.16 21.99 6.75
CA PRO A 256 -15.42 20.83 6.26
C PRO A 256 -15.12 20.93 4.75
N TRP A 257 -13.86 20.72 4.39
CA TRP A 257 -13.41 20.76 3.01
C TRP A 257 -13.99 19.59 2.24
N THR A 258 -14.71 19.87 1.17
CA THR A 258 -15.38 18.84 0.37
C THR A 258 -15.22 19.05 -1.12
N LEU A 259 -15.22 17.94 -1.87
CA LEU A 259 -15.36 17.90 -3.32
C LEU A 259 -16.51 16.95 -3.64
N THR A 260 -17.42 17.34 -4.52
CA THR A 260 -18.59 16.56 -4.91
C THR A 260 -18.46 16.13 -6.36
N ASP A 261 -18.54 14.83 -6.64
CA ASP A 261 -18.75 14.28 -7.99
C ASP A 261 -20.01 13.41 -7.95
N THR A 262 -21.15 13.99 -8.35
CA THR A 262 -22.44 13.28 -8.36
C THR A 262 -22.48 12.04 -9.26
N GLY A 263 -21.55 11.91 -10.21
CA GLY A 263 -21.42 10.76 -11.09
C GLY A 263 -20.76 9.55 -10.44
N ARG A 264 -20.11 9.73 -9.28
CA ARG A 264 -19.50 8.65 -8.48
C ARG A 264 -20.56 7.86 -7.72
N LYS A 265 -20.39 6.54 -7.68
CA LYS A 265 -21.34 5.55 -7.12
C LYS A 265 -20.66 4.37 -6.43
N GLU A 266 -19.37 4.48 -6.16
CA GLU A 266 -18.56 3.50 -5.45
C GLU A 266 -19.17 3.20 -4.06
N PRO A 267 -18.95 2.01 -3.48
CA PRO A 267 -19.46 1.66 -2.15
C PRO A 267 -19.04 2.65 -1.05
N LEU A 268 -19.83 2.72 0.02
CA LEU A 268 -19.44 3.45 1.23
C LEU A 268 -18.09 2.90 1.73
N ASN A 269 -17.17 3.78 2.10
CA ASN A 269 -15.81 3.47 2.54
C ASN A 269 -14.84 2.98 1.44
N TYR A 270 -15.20 2.99 0.16
CA TYR A 270 -14.26 2.61 -0.92
C TYR A 270 -12.95 3.42 -0.90
N PHE A 271 -13.05 4.71 -0.56
CA PHE A 271 -11.93 5.65 -0.55
C PHE A 271 -11.34 5.93 0.84
N LYS A 272 -11.73 5.18 1.88
CA LYS A 272 -11.34 5.55 3.24
C LYS A 272 -9.89 5.20 3.58
N THR A 273 -9.29 6.08 4.38
CA THR A 273 -8.03 5.98 5.14
C THR A 273 -6.71 5.92 4.38
N ASP A 274 -6.70 5.68 3.06
CA ASP A 274 -5.44 5.60 2.31
C ASP A 274 -5.60 6.15 0.88
N TRP A 275 -6.44 7.15 0.65
CA TRP A 275 -6.57 7.80 -0.66
C TRP A 275 -6.27 9.28 -0.61
N ILE A 276 -5.61 9.78 -1.65
CA ILE A 276 -5.37 11.20 -1.92
C ILE A 276 -6.25 11.60 -3.10
N ILE A 277 -6.88 12.75 -2.99
CA ILE A 277 -7.49 13.46 -4.12
C ILE A 277 -6.55 14.58 -4.54
N GLU A 278 -6.25 14.66 -5.83
CA GLU A 278 -5.39 15.69 -6.41
C GLU A 278 -6.13 16.39 -7.55
N ILE A 279 -6.05 17.72 -7.59
CA ILE A 279 -6.70 18.53 -8.61
C ILE A 279 -5.76 18.68 -9.79
N THR A 280 -6.17 18.14 -10.94
CA THR A 280 -5.38 18.07 -12.17
C THR A 280 -5.71 19.19 -13.16
N GLY A 281 -6.82 19.90 -12.96
CA GLY A 281 -7.22 20.99 -13.84
C GLY A 281 -8.23 21.93 -13.19
N GLY A 282 -8.23 23.17 -13.66
CA GLY A 282 -9.12 24.24 -13.15
C GLY A 282 -8.47 25.09 -12.05
N THR A 283 -9.28 25.59 -11.12
CA THR A 283 -8.87 26.62 -10.14
C THR A 283 -7.96 26.05 -9.05
N GLY A 284 -8.23 24.82 -8.59
CA GLY A 284 -7.46 24.17 -7.54
C GLY A 284 -6.18 23.45 -8.01
N ILE A 285 -5.76 23.60 -9.28
CA ILE A 285 -4.68 22.80 -9.87
C ILE A 285 -3.42 22.74 -9.00
N GLY A 286 -2.86 21.54 -8.83
CA GLY A 286 -1.67 21.29 -8.00
C GLY A 286 -1.95 21.21 -6.50
N SER A 287 -3.22 21.38 -6.08
CA SER A 287 -3.64 21.13 -4.70
C SER A 287 -4.07 19.69 -4.52
N TYR A 288 -3.79 19.11 -3.36
CA TYR A 288 -4.24 17.77 -3.01
C TYR A 288 -4.79 17.69 -1.58
N GLY A 289 -5.53 16.63 -1.27
CA GLY A 289 -6.07 16.40 0.06
C GLY A 289 -6.15 14.91 0.37
N VAL A 290 -5.89 14.54 1.63
CA VAL A 290 -6.09 13.16 2.09
C VAL A 290 -7.58 12.97 2.38
N VAL A 291 -8.18 11.94 1.78
CA VAL A 291 -9.61 11.63 1.91
C VAL A 291 -9.89 11.04 3.28
N THR A 292 -10.70 11.75 4.07
CA THR A 292 -11.15 11.32 5.41
C THR A 292 -12.55 10.69 5.35
N GLY A 293 -13.33 11.00 4.32
CA GLY A 293 -14.69 10.48 4.16
C GLY A 293 -15.17 10.46 2.72
N TYR A 294 -16.12 9.57 2.44
CA TYR A 294 -16.83 9.51 1.17
C TYR A 294 -18.28 9.11 1.38
N VAL A 295 -19.22 9.84 0.77
CA VAL A 295 -20.66 9.59 0.85
C VAL A 295 -21.19 9.17 -0.51
N LYS A 296 -21.52 7.88 -0.66
CA LYS A 296 -21.98 7.28 -1.94
C LYS A 296 -23.20 7.95 -2.56
N THR A 297 -24.19 8.34 -1.75
CA THR A 297 -25.47 8.87 -2.24
C THR A 297 -25.30 10.21 -2.95
N THR A 298 -24.41 11.06 -2.43
CA THR A 298 -24.13 12.40 -2.93
C THR A 298 -22.85 12.49 -3.76
N GLY A 299 -21.95 11.50 -3.67
CA GLY A 299 -20.64 11.52 -4.30
C GLY A 299 -19.69 12.54 -3.66
N VAL A 300 -19.89 12.86 -2.38
CA VAL A 300 -19.10 13.86 -1.65
C VAL A 300 -17.88 13.19 -1.02
N PHE A 301 -16.71 13.69 -1.37
CA PHE A 301 -15.43 13.45 -0.69
C PHE A 301 -15.25 14.51 0.40
N THR A 302 -14.80 14.09 1.58
CA THR A 302 -14.34 14.99 2.65
C THR A 302 -12.84 14.83 2.78
N VAL A 303 -12.12 15.95 2.88
CA VAL A 303 -10.66 15.98 3.09
C VAL A 303 -10.33 16.77 4.36
N ALA A 304 -9.21 16.44 5.01
CA ALA A 304 -8.76 17.15 6.21
C ALA A 304 -8.39 18.62 5.90
N GLY A 305 -7.86 18.86 4.72
CA GLY A 305 -7.45 20.16 4.20
C GLY A 305 -6.88 20.01 2.80
N TRP A 306 -6.82 21.13 2.08
CA TRP A 306 -6.12 21.21 0.79
C TRP A 306 -4.68 21.65 1.04
N LEU A 307 -3.75 20.82 0.60
CA LEU A 307 -2.32 21.00 0.69
C LEU A 307 -1.77 21.39 -0.68
N ASP A 308 -0.69 22.16 -0.70
CA ASP A 308 0.12 22.37 -1.92
C ASP A 308 1.09 21.19 -2.15
N ILE A 309 1.90 21.26 -3.21
CA ILE A 309 2.88 20.22 -3.57
C ILE A 309 3.91 19.95 -2.46
N ASP A 310 4.19 20.92 -1.59
CA ASP A 310 5.13 20.80 -0.47
C ASP A 310 4.46 20.24 0.80
N GLY A 311 3.14 19.95 0.75
CA GLY A 311 2.37 19.44 1.88
C GLY A 311 1.99 20.51 2.90
N VAL A 312 2.11 21.79 2.53
CA VAL A 312 1.72 22.92 3.37
C VAL A 312 0.24 23.21 3.16
N SER A 313 -0.48 23.57 4.23
CA SER A 313 -1.91 23.91 4.22
C SER A 313 -2.21 25.27 3.55
N VAL A 314 -1.69 25.47 2.35
CA VAL A 314 -1.93 26.64 1.47
C VAL A 314 -2.54 26.23 0.12
N GLY A 315 -2.97 24.97 -0.01
CA GLY A 315 -3.63 24.48 -1.21
C GLY A 315 -4.89 25.29 -1.53
N THR A 316 -5.11 25.54 -2.81
CA THR A 316 -6.31 26.26 -3.29
C THR A 316 -7.48 25.29 -3.37
N PRO A 317 -8.61 25.56 -2.68
CA PRO A 317 -9.77 24.70 -2.76
C PRO A 317 -10.28 24.59 -4.20
N PRO A 318 -10.70 23.39 -4.66
CA PRO A 318 -11.26 23.23 -5.98
C PRO A 318 -12.62 23.93 -6.09
N VAL A 319 -13.06 24.13 -7.33
CA VAL A 319 -14.39 24.63 -7.67
C VAL A 319 -15.16 23.63 -8.54
N ALA A 320 -16.44 23.90 -8.80
CA ALA A 320 -17.18 23.15 -9.81
C ALA A 320 -16.46 23.22 -11.15
N THR A 321 -16.49 22.13 -11.92
CA THR A 321 -15.77 21.90 -13.19
C THR A 321 -14.29 21.58 -13.09
N ASP A 322 -13.66 21.72 -11.92
CA ASP A 322 -12.27 21.28 -11.74
C ASP A 322 -12.16 19.77 -11.98
N THR A 323 -11.14 19.36 -12.73
CA THR A 323 -10.84 17.93 -12.92
C THR A 323 -9.93 17.46 -11.82
N TYR A 324 -10.13 16.22 -11.39
CA TYR A 324 -9.38 15.65 -10.30
C TYR A 324 -9.06 14.18 -10.56
N ARG A 325 -8.10 13.68 -9.79
CA ARG A 325 -7.77 12.27 -9.70
C ARG A 325 -7.75 11.80 -8.25
N LEU A 326 -7.93 10.50 -8.09
CA LEU A 326 -7.90 9.78 -6.83
C LEU A 326 -6.86 8.68 -6.93
N LEU A 327 -5.95 8.65 -5.96
CA LEU A 327 -4.84 7.70 -5.90
C LEU A 327 -4.79 7.10 -4.50
N PRO A 328 -4.62 5.77 -4.35
CA PRO A 328 -4.20 5.22 -3.08
C PRO A 328 -2.85 5.81 -2.65
N VAL A 329 -2.65 6.09 -1.38
CA VAL A 329 -1.34 6.50 -0.82
C VAL A 329 -0.30 5.39 -1.05
N SER A 330 -0.74 4.14 -1.11
CA SER A 330 0.07 2.95 -1.40
C SER A 330 0.25 2.67 -2.89
N ASN A 331 -0.09 3.60 -3.79
CA ASN A 331 -0.04 3.40 -5.25
C ASN A 331 1.37 3.50 -5.84
N LEU A 332 2.33 2.82 -5.22
CA LEU A 332 3.71 2.74 -5.65
C LEU A 332 3.99 1.33 -6.20
N GLN A 333 4.80 1.25 -7.25
CA GLN A 333 5.24 -0.06 -7.73
C GLN A 333 6.06 -0.77 -6.64
N PRO A 334 5.95 -2.11 -6.52
CA PRO A 334 6.39 -2.82 -5.33
C PRO A 334 7.89 -3.14 -5.26
N ALA A 335 8.59 -3.08 -6.40
CA ALA A 335 9.93 -3.61 -6.59
C ALA A 335 11.07 -2.67 -6.19
N GLY A 336 10.82 -1.37 -6.00
CA GLY A 336 11.89 -0.41 -5.70
C GLY A 336 12.38 0.36 -6.93
N PHE A 337 12.96 1.54 -6.74
CA PHE A 337 13.43 2.44 -7.81
C PHE A 337 14.41 1.76 -8.79
N ALA A 338 15.18 0.77 -8.32
CA ALA A 338 16.13 0.04 -9.15
C ALA A 338 15.47 -0.79 -10.28
N PHE A 339 14.16 -1.05 -10.16
CA PHE A 339 13.36 -1.82 -11.11
C PHE A 339 12.41 -0.95 -11.94
N ASP A 340 12.37 0.36 -11.72
CA ASP A 340 11.45 1.28 -12.41
C ASP A 340 11.49 1.12 -13.93
N ASN A 341 12.69 1.07 -14.53
CA ASN A 341 12.83 0.87 -15.97
C ASN A 341 12.34 -0.52 -16.45
N VAL A 342 12.46 -1.55 -15.63
CA VAL A 342 11.99 -2.90 -15.97
C VAL A 342 10.47 -2.96 -15.89
N ILE A 343 9.89 -2.35 -14.86
CA ILE A 343 8.44 -2.20 -14.69
C ILE A 343 7.85 -1.39 -15.85
N ARG A 344 8.52 -0.31 -16.25
CA ARG A 344 8.15 0.47 -17.44
C ARG A 344 8.11 -0.43 -18.69
N LEU A 345 9.20 -1.15 -18.97
CA LEU A 345 9.31 -1.99 -20.16
C LEU A 345 8.30 -3.15 -20.18
N VAL A 346 8.02 -3.79 -19.05
CA VAL A 346 7.02 -4.87 -19.00
C VAL A 346 5.61 -4.35 -19.25
N CYS A 347 5.30 -3.15 -18.77
CA CYS A 347 3.99 -2.55 -19.01
C CYS A 347 3.82 -2.12 -20.46
N MET A 348 4.88 -1.62 -21.10
CA MET A 348 4.90 -1.35 -22.55
C MET A 348 4.74 -2.62 -23.38
N ALA A 349 5.45 -3.69 -23.01
CA ALA A 349 5.31 -4.99 -23.66
C ALA A 349 3.90 -5.58 -23.49
N ALA A 350 3.30 -5.41 -22.30
CA ALA A 350 1.91 -5.81 -22.06
C ALA A 350 0.92 -4.97 -22.88
N ALA A 351 1.16 -3.66 -23.04
CA ALA A 351 0.34 -2.80 -23.88
C ALA A 351 0.38 -3.24 -25.34
N GLU A 352 1.57 -3.44 -25.87
CA GLU A 352 1.80 -3.96 -27.23
C GLU A 352 1.08 -5.30 -27.45
N ALA A 353 1.20 -6.24 -26.51
CA ALA A 353 0.56 -7.55 -26.60
C ALA A 353 -0.98 -7.52 -26.56
N GLU A 354 -1.58 -6.59 -25.79
CA GLU A 354 -3.04 -6.52 -25.65
C GLU A 354 -3.72 -5.68 -26.76
N LEU A 355 -2.94 -4.89 -27.50
CA LEU A 355 -3.45 -3.86 -28.42
C LEU A 355 -3.18 -4.14 -29.90
N ASP A 356 -2.78 -5.37 -30.22
CA ASP A 356 -2.75 -5.96 -31.57
C ASP A 356 -1.78 -5.28 -32.57
N ASP A 357 -0.81 -4.49 -32.10
CA ASP A 357 0.32 -4.04 -32.92
C ASP A 357 1.51 -4.99 -32.73
N VAL A 358 1.77 -5.82 -33.75
CA VAL A 358 2.68 -6.99 -33.70
C VAL A 358 4.15 -6.60 -33.91
N GLN A 359 4.57 -5.44 -33.43
CA GLN A 359 5.99 -5.12 -33.44
C GLN A 359 6.57 -5.77 -32.19
N THR A 360 7.30 -6.88 -32.24
CA THR A 360 7.79 -7.56 -31.01
C THR A 360 8.94 -6.79 -30.29
N LEU A 361 8.97 -5.47 -30.43
CA LEU A 361 10.06 -4.59 -30.02
C LEU A 361 10.13 -4.45 -28.49
N TRP A 362 9.00 -4.19 -27.81
CA TRP A 362 9.02 -3.98 -26.37
C TRP A 362 9.21 -5.29 -25.62
N GLU A 363 8.65 -6.38 -26.13
CA GLU A 363 8.91 -7.72 -25.62
C GLU A 363 10.41 -8.07 -25.64
N GLY A 364 11.11 -7.80 -26.75
CA GLY A 364 12.55 -8.01 -26.86
C GLY A 364 13.36 -7.16 -25.86
N LYS A 365 12.99 -5.90 -25.67
CA LYS A 365 13.62 -5.01 -24.68
C LYS A 365 13.35 -5.47 -23.25
N TYR A 366 12.13 -5.90 -22.96
CA TYR A 366 11.73 -6.42 -21.65
C TYR A 366 12.53 -7.66 -21.28
N LEU A 367 12.66 -8.66 -22.18
CA LEU A 367 13.43 -9.87 -21.92
C LEU A 367 14.91 -9.57 -21.63
N GLN A 368 15.51 -8.61 -22.33
CA GLN A 368 16.87 -8.15 -22.03
C GLN A 368 16.97 -7.47 -20.66
N ALA A 369 15.99 -6.63 -20.31
CA ALA A 369 15.92 -5.94 -19.04
C ALA A 369 15.68 -6.90 -17.86
N LEU A 370 14.88 -7.96 -18.06
CA LEU A 370 14.60 -9.00 -17.07
C LEU A 370 15.87 -9.71 -16.62
N GLY A 371 16.76 -10.06 -17.56
CA GLY A 371 18.07 -10.63 -17.23
C GLY A 371 18.96 -9.71 -16.38
N ASN A 372 18.81 -8.39 -16.53
CA ASN A 372 19.47 -7.41 -15.67
C ASN A 372 18.77 -7.26 -14.32
N ALA A 373 17.43 -7.32 -14.29
CA ALA A 373 16.64 -7.30 -13.06
C ALA A 373 17.05 -8.45 -12.11
N TYR A 374 17.23 -9.66 -12.63
CA TYR A 374 17.72 -10.80 -11.83
C TYR A 374 19.09 -10.53 -11.20
N LYS A 375 20.00 -9.87 -11.94
CA LYS A 375 21.34 -9.53 -11.43
C LYS A 375 21.27 -8.43 -10.37
N ILE A 376 20.36 -7.46 -10.52
CA ILE A 376 20.12 -6.41 -9.53
C ILE A 376 19.57 -7.03 -8.25
N ASP A 377 18.51 -7.84 -8.35
CA ASP A 377 17.89 -8.51 -7.21
C ASP A 377 18.88 -9.40 -6.44
N ALA A 378 19.65 -10.21 -7.15
CA ALA A 378 20.70 -11.05 -6.55
C ALA A 378 21.80 -10.25 -5.83
N ARG A 379 21.98 -8.96 -6.17
CA ARG A 379 22.92 -8.05 -5.50
C ARG A 379 22.29 -7.31 -4.32
N LEU A 380 20.97 -7.15 -4.31
CA LEU A 380 20.22 -6.50 -3.21
C LEU A 380 20.05 -7.42 -2.01
N ALA A 381 20.14 -8.74 -2.20
CA ALA A 381 20.21 -9.67 -1.08
C ALA A 381 21.34 -9.26 -0.12
N PRO A 382 21.11 -9.23 1.21
CA PRO A 382 22.18 -9.03 2.18
C PRO A 382 23.25 -10.06 1.88
N ARG A 383 24.39 -9.63 1.34
CA ARG A 383 25.53 -10.53 1.25
C ARG A 383 25.83 -10.88 2.68
N THR A 384 25.73 -12.15 3.03
CA THR A 384 26.46 -12.69 4.17
C THR A 384 27.88 -12.19 3.97
N VAL A 385 28.25 -11.19 4.76
CA VAL A 385 29.63 -10.75 4.88
C VAL A 385 30.36 -12.03 5.23
N GLY A 386 31.08 -12.58 4.25
CA GLY A 386 31.66 -13.91 4.34
C GLY A 386 32.37 -14.03 5.67
N ASN A 387 32.22 -15.18 6.32
CA ASN A 387 32.72 -15.46 7.66
C ASN A 387 34.08 -14.78 7.90
N PHE A 388 34.07 -13.62 8.57
CA PHE A 388 35.28 -12.84 8.86
C PHE A 388 36.16 -13.52 9.92
N GLY A 389 35.75 -14.70 10.41
CA GLY A 389 36.50 -15.53 11.34
C GLY A 389 36.66 -16.95 10.82
N GLN A 390 37.64 -17.19 9.95
CA GLN A 390 38.63 -18.27 10.13
C GLN A 390 39.69 -18.24 9.02
N GLY A 391 40.83 -17.63 9.36
CA GLY A 391 42.17 -18.05 8.95
C GLY A 391 42.41 -18.45 7.49
N GLY A 392 42.52 -17.48 6.58
CA GLY A 392 43.11 -17.70 5.27
C GLY A 392 42.77 -16.57 4.31
N MET A 393 43.60 -15.53 4.27
CA MET A 393 43.42 -14.39 3.36
C MET A 393 43.45 -14.84 1.89
N PRO A 394 42.49 -14.46 1.04
CA PRO A 394 42.77 -14.19 -0.36
C PRO A 394 42.95 -12.68 -0.52
N TYR A 395 44.21 -12.26 -0.58
CA TYR A 395 44.58 -10.99 -1.20
C TYR A 395 44.05 -10.98 -2.64
N SER A 396 42.94 -10.27 -2.90
CA SER A 396 42.48 -9.72 -4.20
C SER A 396 40.97 -9.90 -4.47
N ALA A 397 40.12 -9.15 -3.77
CA ALA A 397 38.75 -8.93 -4.25
C ALA A 397 38.16 -7.56 -3.89
N LEU A 398 39.00 -6.56 -3.59
CA LEU A 398 38.58 -5.16 -3.66
C LEU A 398 38.57 -4.72 -5.14
N VAL A 399 37.64 -5.29 -5.91
CA VAL A 399 37.32 -4.77 -7.25
C VAL A 399 36.68 -3.40 -7.01
N ARG A 400 37.43 -2.36 -7.34
CA ARG A 400 37.00 -0.96 -7.35
C ARG A 400 35.61 -0.85 -8.00
N ARG A 401 34.66 -0.25 -7.28
CA ARG A 401 33.42 0.31 -7.84
C ARG A 401 33.81 1.21 -9.03
N ARG A 402 33.62 0.76 -10.26
CA ARG A 402 33.41 1.69 -11.39
C ARG A 402 31.96 2.13 -11.29
N TYR A 403 31.75 3.38 -10.91
CA TYR A 403 30.52 4.08 -11.24
C TYR A 403 30.31 3.94 -12.76
N TYR A 404 29.17 3.37 -13.16
CA TYR A 404 28.72 3.44 -14.54
C TYR A 404 28.29 4.88 -14.79
N ASP A 405 29.12 5.60 -15.54
CA ASP A 405 28.80 6.88 -16.16
C ASP A 405 27.84 6.60 -17.33
N TYR A 406 26.54 6.66 -17.06
CA TYR A 406 25.51 6.67 -18.12
C TYR A 406 25.37 8.12 -18.59
N GLY A 407 26.32 8.56 -19.41
CA GLY A 407 26.36 9.95 -19.86
C GLY A 407 27.29 10.14 -21.05
N ARG A 408 26.71 10.04 -22.26
CA ARG A 408 27.31 10.39 -23.57
C ARG A 408 28.33 9.39 -24.13
N ASN A 409 27.91 8.66 -25.16
CA ASN A 409 28.72 8.52 -26.39
C ASN A 409 27.83 8.13 -27.58
N ASN A 410 27.52 9.14 -28.38
CA ASN A 410 27.45 9.17 -29.84
C ASN A 410 27.26 7.84 -30.58
N TYR A 411 26.03 7.65 -31.07
CA TYR A 411 25.77 6.94 -32.32
C TYR A 411 26.38 7.75 -33.47
N LEU A 412 27.52 7.32 -33.99
CA LEU A 412 27.94 7.61 -35.36
C LEU A 412 28.05 6.27 -36.07
N ASP A 413 27.03 5.98 -36.87
CA ASP A 413 26.99 4.85 -37.78
C ASP A 413 27.77 5.23 -39.04
N THR A 414 28.99 4.73 -39.17
CA THR A 414 29.75 4.78 -40.42
C THR A 414 30.18 3.37 -40.79
N ASN A 415 29.27 2.60 -41.37
CA ASN A 415 29.62 1.45 -42.20
C ASN A 415 28.61 1.29 -43.34
N THR A 416 28.78 2.11 -44.38
CA THR A 416 28.26 1.82 -45.73
C THR A 416 29.45 1.41 -46.62
N PRO A 417 29.51 0.17 -47.14
CA PRO A 417 30.59 -0.27 -47.99
C PRO A 417 30.36 0.07 -49.46
N GLY A 418 31.33 0.81 -50.04
CA GLY A 418 31.91 0.63 -51.37
C GLY A 418 31.02 0.65 -52.63
N TYR A 419 31.18 1.71 -53.44
CA TYR A 419 31.33 1.59 -54.90
C TYR A 419 32.14 2.78 -55.43
N GLN A 420 33.40 2.54 -55.79
CA GLN A 420 34.20 3.42 -56.66
C GLN A 420 34.37 2.74 -58.02
N SER A 421 33.84 3.39 -59.06
CA SER A 421 34.26 3.32 -60.46
C SER A 421 33.98 4.72 -61.00
N GLY A 422 34.83 5.44 -61.71
CA GLY A 422 36.04 5.16 -62.45
C GLY A 422 36.11 6.28 -63.49
N THR A 423 37.33 6.77 -63.77
CA THR A 423 37.73 7.79 -64.78
C THR A 423 37.16 9.20 -64.68
#